data_AF-A0A2N7PKZ8-F1
#
_entry.id   AF-A0A2N7PKZ8-F1
#
_cell.length_a   1.000
_cell.length_b   1.000
_cell.length_c   1.000
_cell.angle_alpha   90.00
_cell.angle_beta   90.00
_cell.angle_gamma   90.00
#
_symmetry.space_group_name_H-M   'P 1'
#
loop_
_entity.id
_entity.type
_entity.pdbx_description
1 polymer ?
#
loop_
_entity_poly.entity_id
_entity_poly.type
_entity_poly.pdbx_seq_one_letter_code
_entity_poly.pdbx_strand_id
1 'polypeptide(L)' 'KNYQAVVPSTWNVSPRDEKGNRGPYEEALLNNPLVKPDQPLEVLRTIHSFDPCLACAVHLYDKEKKEITRVKVL' A
#
# COMPACT_ATOMS: atom_id res chain seq x y z
N LYS A 1 17.66 14.19 -19.34
CA LYS A 1 16.96 14.67 -18.12
C LYS A 1 16.07 13.54 -17.61
N ASN A 2 16.14 13.19 -16.33
CA ASN A 2 15.35 12.13 -15.69
C ASN A 2 14.61 12.72 -14.48
N TYR A 3 13.37 12.30 -14.24
CA TYR A 3 12.59 12.66 -13.06
C TYR A 3 12.10 11.38 -12.39
N GLN A 4 12.31 11.25 -11.09
CA GLN A 4 11.94 10.06 -10.31
C GLN A 4 11.25 10.54 -9.04
N ALA A 5 10.12 9.91 -8.70
CA ALA A 5 9.41 10.17 -7.47
C ALA A 5 9.64 8.98 -6.54
N VAL A 6 10.13 9.26 -5.33
CA VAL A 6 10.20 8.28 -4.25
C VAL A 6 9.36 8.84 -3.11
N VAL A 7 8.24 8.18 -2.82
CA VAL A 7 7.15 8.73 -2.00
C VAL A 7 6.99 7.87 -0.73
N PRO A 8 6.46 8.39 0.40
CA PRO A 8 6.38 7.61 1.64
C PRO A 8 5.68 6.26 1.51
N SER A 9 4.55 6.18 0.80
CA SER A 9 3.86 4.91 0.59
C SER A 9 4.65 3.94 -0.30
N THR A 10 5.57 4.41 -1.15
CA THR A 10 6.49 3.53 -1.90
C THR A 10 7.39 2.73 -0.95
N TRP A 11 7.82 3.33 0.16
CA TRP A 11 8.60 2.64 1.20
C TRP A 11 7.76 1.69 2.03
N ASN A 12 6.57 2.11 2.47
CA ASN A 12 5.75 1.30 3.38
C ASN A 12 5.14 0.07 2.69
N VAL A 13 4.71 0.24 1.44
CA VAL A 13 4.07 -0.80 0.61
C VAL A 13 5.11 -1.55 -0.24
N SER A 14 6.41 -1.34 0.00
CA SER A 14 7.45 -1.99 -0.80
C SER A 14 7.32 -3.52 -0.71
N PRO A 15 7.44 -4.24 -1.84
CA PRO A 15 7.54 -5.70 -1.79
C PRO A 15 8.89 -6.11 -1.19
N ARG A 16 9.15 -7.42 -1.17
CA ARG A 16 10.46 -7.93 -0.78
C ARG A 16 11.57 -7.38 -1.66
N ASP A 17 12.70 -7.05 -1.05
CA ASP A 17 13.91 -6.64 -1.76
C ASP A 17 14.63 -7.83 -2.42
N GLU A 18 15.73 -7.55 -3.14
CA GLU A 18 16.53 -8.58 -3.81
C GLU A 18 17.12 -9.63 -2.86
N LYS A 19 17.25 -9.31 -1.56
CA LYS A 19 17.72 -10.24 -0.53
C LYS A 19 16.58 -11.00 0.15
N GLY A 20 15.34 -10.75 -0.28
CA GLY A 20 14.14 -11.36 0.27
C GLY A 20 13.63 -10.72 1.56
N ASN A 21 14.20 -9.58 1.97
CA ASN A 21 13.75 -8.86 3.17
C ASN A 21 12.37 -8.28 2.92
N ARG A 22 11.47 -8.43 3.90
CA ARG A 22 10.10 -7.92 3.84
C ARG A 22 10.06 -6.40 3.99
N GLY A 23 9.08 -5.78 3.34
CA GLY A 23 8.76 -4.36 3.54
C GLY A 23 7.99 -4.11 4.84
N PRO A 24 7.79 -2.84 5.23
CA PRO A 24 7.11 -2.49 6.49
C PRO A 24 5.72 -3.09 6.64
N TYR A 25 4.90 -3.14 5.58
CA TYR A 25 3.57 -3.77 5.62
C TYR A 25 3.66 -5.27 5.88
N GLU A 26 4.55 -5.94 5.16
CA GLU A 26 4.72 -7.39 5.28
C GLU A 26 5.26 -7.79 6.67
N GLU A 27 6.18 -7.01 7.25
CA GLU A 27 6.67 -7.21 8.61
C GLU A 27 5.60 -6.90 9.67
N ALA A 28 4.84 -5.81 9.51
CA ALA A 28 3.81 -5.41 10.48
C ALA A 28 2.65 -6.42 10.58
N LEU A 29 2.42 -7.21 9.53
CA LEU A 29 1.39 -8.26 9.52
C LEU A 29 1.86 -9.59 10.11
N LEU A 30 3.15 -9.75 10.43
CA LEU A 30 3.63 -10.99 11.05
C LEU A 30 2.96 -11.22 12.40
N ASN A 31 2.46 -12.43 12.59
CA ASN A 31 1.78 -12.86 13.82
C ASN A 31 0.58 -11.99 14.21
N ASN A 32 -0.03 -11.30 13.25
CA ASN A 32 -1.24 -10.52 13.50
C ASN A 32 -2.39 -11.47 13.92
N PRO A 33 -3.01 -11.27 15.09
CA PRO A 33 -4.08 -12.16 15.56
C PRO A 33 -5.30 -12.04 14.64
N LEU A 34 -5.87 -13.19 14.25
CA LEU A 34 -7.08 -13.25 13.43
C LEU A 34 -8.17 -13.97 14.20
N VAL A 35 -9.20 -13.24 14.62
CA VAL A 35 -10.38 -13.85 15.27
C VAL A 35 -11.22 -14.61 14.25
N LYS A 36 -11.41 -14.04 13.04
CA LYS A 36 -12.14 -14.65 11.92
C LYS A 36 -11.33 -14.52 10.63
N PRO A 37 -10.67 -15.59 10.15
CA PRO A 37 -9.84 -15.52 8.95
C PRO A 37 -10.57 -15.07 7.67
N ASP A 38 -11.86 -15.37 7.54
CA ASP A 38 -12.72 -14.96 6.44
C ASP A 38 -13.16 -13.48 6.53
N GLN A 39 -12.94 -12.82 7.67
CA GLN A 39 -13.26 -11.42 7.94
C GLN A 39 -12.09 -10.73 8.64
N PRO A 40 -10.96 -10.48 7.94
CA PRO A 40 -9.67 -10.13 8.54
C PRO A 40 -9.61 -8.65 8.96
N LEU A 41 -10.43 -8.26 9.93
CA LEU A 41 -10.53 -6.89 10.44
C LEU A 41 -9.19 -6.41 11.03
N GLU A 42 -8.45 -7.30 11.66
CA GLU A 42 -7.17 -7.00 12.31
C GLU A 42 -6.08 -6.67 11.28
N VAL A 43 -6.09 -7.33 10.11
CA VAL A 43 -5.23 -6.96 8.97
C VAL A 43 -5.57 -5.56 8.48
N LEU A 44 -6.85 -5.25 8.29
CA LEU A 44 -7.29 -3.93 7.84
C LEU A 44 -6.88 -2.84 8.85
N ARG A 45 -7.04 -3.10 10.15
CA ARG A 45 -6.62 -2.17 11.22
C ARG A 45 -5.13 -1.88 11.16
N THR A 46 -4.31 -2.91 11.02
CA THR A 46 -2.85 -2.74 10.93
C THR A 46 -2.44 -2.01 9.66
N ILE A 47 -3.04 -2.32 8.51
CA ILE A 47 -2.68 -1.65 7.25
C ILE A 47 -3.17 -0.20 7.22
N HIS A 48 -4.39 0.09 7.70
CA HIS A 48 -4.92 1.45 7.76
C HIS A 48 -4.17 2.35 8.74
N SER A 49 -3.46 1.81 9.74
CA SER A 49 -2.64 2.63 10.65
C SER A 49 -1.46 3.32 9.94
N PHE A 50 -1.09 2.85 8.74
CA PHE A 50 -0.08 3.47 7.89
C PHE A 50 -0.63 4.49 6.88
N ASP A 51 -1.94 4.75 6.88
CA ASP A 51 -2.61 5.67 5.95
C ASP A 51 -2.23 5.40 4.46
N PRO A 52 -2.64 4.23 3.91
CA PRO A 52 -2.20 3.80 2.58
C PRO A 52 -2.72 4.71 1.47
N CYS A 53 -1.80 5.38 0.77
CA CYS A 53 -2.07 6.03 -0.52
C CYS A 53 -1.46 5.21 -1.68
N LEU A 54 -2.24 4.29 -2.27
CA LEU A 54 -1.76 3.47 -3.40
C LEU A 54 -1.46 4.31 -4.65
N ALA A 55 -2.27 5.34 -4.92
CA ALA A 55 -2.00 6.29 -6.00
C ALA A 55 -0.63 6.97 -5.84
N CYS A 56 -0.24 7.28 -4.60
CA CYS A 56 1.06 7.86 -4.28
C CYS A 56 2.19 6.84 -4.47
N ALA A 57 1.98 5.58 -4.04
CA ALA A 57 2.99 4.52 -4.09
C ALA A 57 3.41 4.15 -5.52
N VAL A 58 2.45 4.07 -6.46
CA VAL A 58 2.69 3.70 -7.87
C VAL A 58 2.53 4.87 -8.85
N HIS A 59 2.30 6.07 -8.32
CA HIS A 59 2.23 7.32 -9.08
C HIS A 59 1.11 7.33 -10.14
N LEU A 60 -0.12 6.97 -9.75
CA LEU A 60 -1.29 7.13 -10.62
C LEU A 60 -1.45 8.61 -10.97
N TYR A 61 -1.19 8.96 -12.22
CA TYR A 61 -1.18 10.32 -12.73
C TYR A 61 -1.60 10.34 -14.19
N ASP A 62 -2.44 11.31 -14.56
CA ASP A 62 -2.74 11.62 -15.95
C ASP A 62 -2.41 13.09 -16.24
N LYS A 63 -1.59 13.29 -17.27
CA LYS A 63 -1.17 14.62 -17.71
C LYS A 63 -2.32 15.40 -18.36
N GLU A 64 -3.28 14.69 -18.97
CA GLU A 64 -4.39 15.30 -19.71
C GLU A 64 -5.59 15.68 -18.81
N LYS A 65 -5.47 15.47 -17.48
CA LYS A 65 -6.51 15.74 -16.48
C LYS A 65 -7.83 15.01 -16.74
N LYS A 66 -7.77 13.85 -17.40
CA LYS A 66 -8.89 12.95 -17.56
C LYS A 66 -9.08 12.12 -16.30
N GLU A 67 -10.30 11.70 -16.07
CA GLU A 67 -10.62 10.79 -14.97
C GLU A 67 -9.97 9.43 -15.22
N ILE A 68 -9.06 9.02 -14.33
CA ILE A 68 -8.34 7.73 -14.44
C ILE A 68 -9.25 6.58 -14.01
N THR A 69 -9.92 6.71 -12.87
CA THR A 69 -10.82 5.70 -12.33
C THR A 69 -11.78 6.32 -11.29
N ARG A 70 -12.97 5.74 -11.15
CA ARG A 70 -13.94 6.06 -10.11
C ARG A 70 -14.21 4.83 -9.26
N VAL A 71 -13.94 4.94 -7.97
CA VAL A 71 -14.25 3.86 -7.01
C VAL A 71 -15.38 4.34 -6.11
N LYS A 72 -16.44 3.53 -6.03
CA LYS A 72 -17.53 3.72 -5.06
C LYS A 72 -17.49 2.55 -4.08
N VAL A 73 -17.28 2.85 -2.80
CA VAL A 73 -17.36 1.87 -1.72
C VAL A 73 -18.82 1.77 -1.28
N LEU A 74 -19.28 0.54 -0.99
CA LEU A 74 -20.65 0.23 -0.55
C LEU A 74 -20.94 0.75 0.86
#